data_AF-D5RIC4-F1
#
_entry.id   AF-D5RIC4-F1
#
_cell.length_a   1.000
_cell.length_b   1.000
_cell.length_c   1.000
_cell.angle_alpha   90.00
_cell.angle_beta   90.00
_cell.angle_gamma   90.00
#
_symmetry.space_group_name_H-M   'P 1'
#
loop_
_entity.id
_entity.type
_entity.pdbx_description
1 polymer ?
#
loop_
_entity_poly.entity_id
_entity_poly.type
_entity_poly.pdbx_seq_one_letter_code
_entity_poly.pdbx_strand_id
1 'polypeptide(L)' 'MRALLGLAGQPDLPCGAVDAIAREHLAEIDRKIADLQALRGELGSLIDQCGCGTVSDCRIVEALAPVREGVGGEVTLV' A
#
# COMPACT_ATOMS: atom_id res chain seq x y z
N MET A 1 -8.30 -10.33 12.65
CA MET A 1 -9.21 -9.75 13.67
C MET A 1 -10.35 -10.67 14.12
N ARG A 2 -11.24 -11.20 13.25
CA ARG A 2 -12.32 -12.11 13.69
C ARG A 2 -11.82 -13.36 14.43
N ALA A 3 -10.61 -13.85 14.13
CA ALA A 3 -9.99 -14.99 14.82
C ALA A 3 -9.66 -14.71 16.31
N LEU A 4 -9.25 -13.48 16.66
CA LEU A 4 -8.92 -13.11 18.05
C LEU A 4 -10.19 -13.09 18.93
N LEU A 5 -11.34 -12.73 18.36
CA LEU A 5 -12.61 -12.64 19.08
C LEU A 5 -13.24 -14.01 19.40
N GLY A 6 -12.89 -15.07 18.65
CA GLY A 6 -13.38 -16.43 18.91
C GLY A 6 -12.74 -17.09 20.14
N LEU A 7 -11.52 -16.68 20.51
CA LEU A 7 -10.79 -17.21 21.66
C LEU A 7 -11.05 -16.41 22.96
N ALA A 8 -11.47 -15.15 22.85
CA ALA A 8 -11.76 -14.29 23.99
C ALA A 8 -12.95 -14.76 24.86
N GLY A 9 -13.76 -15.71 24.37
CA GLY A 9 -14.90 -16.28 25.10
C GLY A 9 -14.56 -17.38 26.11
N GLN A 10 -13.27 -17.73 26.28
CA GLN A 10 -12.83 -18.84 27.14
C GLN A 10 -11.70 -18.36 28.09
N PRO A 11 -12.03 -17.70 29.21
CA PRO A 11 -11.09 -16.97 30.06
C PRO A 11 -10.08 -17.86 30.80
N ASP A 12 -10.36 -19.14 30.97
CA ASP A 12 -9.51 -20.10 31.71
C ASP A 12 -8.49 -20.82 30.80
N LEU A 13 -8.49 -20.56 29.49
CA LEU A 13 -7.53 -21.14 28.55
C LEU A 13 -6.19 -20.39 28.56
N PRO A 14 -5.06 -21.09 28.36
CA PRO A 14 -3.77 -20.44 28.19
C PRO A 14 -3.77 -19.55 26.94
N CYS A 15 -3.38 -18.29 27.11
CA CYS A 15 -3.46 -17.25 26.07
C CYS A 15 -2.44 -17.40 24.92
N GLY A 16 -1.61 -18.46 24.91
CA GLY A 16 -0.51 -18.62 23.94
C GLY A 16 -0.97 -18.64 22.48
N ALA A 17 -2.12 -19.26 22.18
CA ALA A 17 -2.69 -19.24 20.83
C ALA A 17 -3.16 -17.84 20.42
N VAL A 18 -3.70 -17.06 21.35
CA VAL A 18 -4.13 -15.67 21.13
C VAL A 18 -2.90 -14.78 20.91
N ASP A 19 -1.86 -14.94 21.72
CA ASP A 19 -0.59 -14.21 21.58
C ASP A 19 0.06 -14.48 20.21
N ALA A 20 0.11 -15.74 19.76
CA ALA A 20 0.66 -16.08 18.44
C ALA A 20 -0.09 -15.36 17.30
N ILE A 21 -1.43 -15.40 17.30
CA ILE A 21 -2.25 -14.74 16.29
C ILE A 21 -2.09 -13.21 16.36
N ALA A 22 -2.00 -12.64 17.56
CA ALA A 22 -1.81 -11.21 17.73
C ALA A 22 -0.45 -10.75 17.19
N ARG A 23 0.62 -11.52 17.41
CA ARG A 23 1.96 -11.25 16.87
C ARG A 23 2.02 -11.34 15.36
N GLU A 24 1.36 -12.34 14.77
CA GLU A 24 1.27 -12.47 13.32
C GLU A 24 0.59 -11.24 12.69
N HIS A 25 -0.55 -10.82 13.26
CA HIS A 25 -1.24 -9.61 12.81
C HIS A 25 -0.40 -8.34 13.01
N LEU A 26 0.32 -8.23 14.12
CA LEU A 26 1.22 -7.10 14.35
C LEU A 26 2.31 -7.03 13.28
N ALA A 27 2.93 -8.17 12.95
CA ALA A 27 3.95 -8.24 11.89
C ALA A 27 3.39 -7.82 10.51
N GLU A 28 2.15 -8.19 10.20
CA GLU A 28 1.48 -7.75 8.96
C GLU A 28 1.25 -6.23 8.95
N ILE A 29 0.84 -5.65 10.08
CA ILE A 29 0.66 -4.21 10.24
C ILE A 29 2.00 -3.48 10.07
N ASP A 30 3.05 -3.95 10.74
CA ASP A 30 4.39 -3.35 10.67
C ASP A 30 4.94 -3.38 9.24
N ARG A 31 4.71 -4.48 8.52
CA ARG A 31 5.06 -4.58 7.09
C ARG A 31 4.33 -3.53 6.25
N LYS A 32 3.01 -3.40 6.42
CA LYS A 32 2.22 -2.38 5.69
C LYS A 32 2.67 -0.97 6.03
N ILE A 33 3.03 -0.71 7.29
CA ILE A 33 3.56 0.60 7.71
C ILE A 33 4.87 0.88 6.98
N ALA A 34 5.79 -0.09 6.92
CA ALA A 34 7.06 0.08 6.21
C ALA A 34 6.83 0.38 4.72
N ASP A 35 5.96 -0.38 4.06
CA ASP A 35 5.61 -0.18 2.65
C ASP A 35 5.00 1.22 2.42
N LEU A 36 4.08 1.64 3.29
CA LEU A 36 3.45 2.98 3.21
C LEU A 36 4.42 4.11 3.52
N GLN A 37 5.39 3.89 4.42
CA GLN A 37 6.44 4.87 4.71
C GLN A 37 7.37 5.07 3.53
N ALA A 38 7.73 4.00 2.81
CA ALA A 38 8.49 4.08 1.58
C ALA A 38 7.74 4.89 0.51
N LEU A 39 6.48 4.53 0.26
CA LEU A 39 5.62 5.26 -0.69
C LEU A 39 5.46 6.73 -0.31
N ARG A 40 5.31 7.04 0.99
CA ARG A 40 5.25 8.41 1.49
C ARG A 40 6.54 9.18 1.18
N GLY A 41 7.70 8.53 1.31
CA GLY A 41 8.99 9.15 0.98
C GLY A 41 9.09 9.50 -0.50
N GLU A 42 8.73 8.57 -1.37
CA GLU A 42 8.72 8.77 -2.82
C GLU A 42 7.76 9.90 -3.23
N LEU A 43 6.51 9.84 -2.76
CA LEU A 43 5.52 10.87 -3.04
C LEU A 43 5.92 12.23 -2.46
N GLY A 44 6.50 12.25 -1.26
CA GLY A 44 7.04 13.47 -0.65
C GLY A 44 8.12 14.11 -1.52
N SER A 45 9.04 13.30 -2.07
CA SER A 45 10.08 13.81 -2.97
C SER A 45 9.50 14.41 -4.26
N LEU A 46 8.44 13.81 -4.82
CA LEU A 46 7.76 14.37 -6.00
C LEU A 46 7.06 15.70 -5.68
N ILE A 47 6.49 15.82 -4.48
CA ILE A 47 5.87 17.06 -3.99
C ILE A 47 6.93 18.15 -3.82
N ASP A 48 8.05 17.86 -3.18
CA ASP A 48 9.14 18.83 -2.96
C ASP A 48 9.76 19.34 -4.27
N GLN A 49 9.75 18.50 -5.31
CA GLN A 49 10.23 18.86 -6.65
C GLN A 49 9.17 19.60 -7.49
N CYS A 50 7.95 19.73 -7.01
CA CYS A 50 6.90 20.45 -7.71
C CYS A 50 7.12 21.96 -7.58
N GLY A 51 7.40 22.62 -8.71
CA GLY A 51 7.55 24.08 -8.76
C GLY A 51 6.23 24.86 -8.74
N CYS A 52 5.07 24.19 -8.60
CA CYS A 52 3.74 24.80 -8.59
C CYS A 52 3.46 25.76 -9.77
N GLY A 53 3.75 25.29 -10.99
CA GLY A 53 3.48 25.99 -12.24
C GLY A 53 2.17 25.54 -12.91
N THR A 54 2.22 25.28 -14.22
CA THR A 54 1.08 24.69 -14.92
C THR A 54 1.06 23.16 -14.74
N VAL A 55 -0.11 22.54 -14.90
CA VAL A 55 -0.22 21.06 -14.88
C VAL A 55 0.67 20.42 -15.95
N SER A 56 0.88 21.12 -17.07
CA SER A 56 1.77 20.70 -18.17
C SER A 56 3.24 20.56 -17.73
N ASP A 57 3.65 21.25 -16.66
CA ASP A 57 5.00 21.23 -16.10
C ASP A 57 5.07 20.45 -14.76
N CYS A 58 3.97 19.81 -14.36
CA CYS A 58 3.85 19.17 -13.05
C CYS A 58 4.49 17.78 -13.04
N ARG A 59 5.66 17.68 -12.42
CA ARG A 59 6.40 16.41 -12.25
C ARG A 59 5.61 15.31 -11.53
N ILE A 60 4.67 15.69 -10.66
CA ILE A 60 3.79 14.73 -9.98
C ILE A 60 2.89 14.03 -11.00
N VAL A 61 2.30 14.79 -11.93
CA VAL A 61 1.41 14.25 -12.96
C VAL A 61 2.19 13.41 -13.97
N GLU A 62 3.41 13.83 -14.32
CA GLU A 62 4.31 13.06 -15.18
C GLU A 62 4.68 11.70 -14.55
N ALA A 63 5.03 11.68 -13.26
CA ALA A 63 5.41 10.46 -12.56
C ALA A 63 4.24 9.49 -12.29
N LEU A 64 3.02 10.02 -12.13
CA LEU A 64 1.80 9.22 -11.91
C LEU A 64 1.05 8.89 -13.22
N ALA A 65 1.50 9.44 -14.35
CA ALA A 65 0.89 9.13 -15.64
C ALA A 65 1.04 7.63 -15.91
N PRO A 66 -0.01 6.94 -16.38
CA PRO A 66 0.11 5.54 -16.75
C PRO A 66 1.17 5.43 -17.84
N VAL A 67 2.16 4.56 -17.63
CA VAL A 67 3.08 4.17 -18.70
C VAL A 67 2.20 3.60 -19.80
N ARG A 68 2.23 4.22 -20.98
CA ARG A 68 1.57 3.67 -22.16
C ARG A 68 2.30 2.38 -22.50
N GLU A 69 1.83 1.26 -21.95
CA GLU A 69 2.15 -0.05 -22.46
C GLU A 69 1.62 -0.10 -23.90
N GLY A 70 2.54 0.09 -24.85
CA GLY A 70 2.30 -0.22 -26.25
C GLY A 70 2.14 -1.72 -26.40
N VAL A 71 0.93 -2.23 -26.17
CA VAL A 71 0.51 -3.51 -26.74
C VAL A 71 0.23 -3.25 -28.21
N GLY A 72 1.18 -3.64 -29.05
CA GLY A 72 0.89 -3.89 -30.46
C GLY A 72 -0.12 -5.03 -30.56
N GLY A 73 -1.24 -4.78 -31.26
CA GLY A 73 -2.29 -5.76 -31.45
C GLY A 73 -3.46 -5.23 -32.28
N GLU A 74 -3.31 -5.34 -33.59
CA GLU A 74 -4.36 -5.41 -34.62
C GLU A 74 -5.27 -4.18 -34.83
N VAL A 75 -4.90 -3.35 -35.81
CA VAL A 75 -5.88 -2.58 -36.58
C VAL A 75 -6.50 -3.55 -37.59
N THR A 76 -7.56 -4.27 -37.21
CA THR A 76 -8.47 -4.85 -38.21
C THR A 76 -9.33 -3.70 -38.72
N LEU A 77 -8.93 -3.21 -39.90
CA LEU A 77 -9.73 -2.32 -40.71
C LEU A 77 -10.92 -3.15 -41.24
N VAL A 78 -12.10 -2.92 -40.68
CA VAL A 78 -13.39 -3.25 -41.32
C VAL A 78 -14.24 -1.99 -41.41
#